data_AF-A0A7C8ZI26-F1
#
_entry.id   AF-A0A7C8ZI26-F1
#
_cell.length_a   1.000
_cell.length_b   1.000
_cell.length_c   1.000
_cell.angle_alpha   90.00
_cell.angle_beta   90.00
_cell.angle_gamma   90.00
#
_symmetry.space_group_name_H-M   'P 1'
#
loop_
_entity.id
_entity.type
_entity.pdbx_description
1 polymer ?
#
loop_
_entity_poly.entity_id
_entity_poly.type
_entity_poly.pdbx_seq_one_letter_code
_entity_poly.pdbx_strand_id
1 'polypeptide(L)'
;MLERETEKSQILVNQQITAFPPNFIHSLDSSHMMMTALACRKAGLNFAGVHDSCWTHACDVDEMNRILREKFIELYEQPILENVTRSEAPIHCFCSFLLSITYCMFHT
;
A
#
# COMPACT_ATOMS: atom_id res chain seq x y z
N MET A 1 -13.35 -8.91 34.77
CA MET A 1 -11.96 -8.87 34.27
C MET A 1 -11.70 -10.22 33.64
N LEU A 2 -12.07 -10.38 32.37
CA LEU A 2 -11.81 -11.61 31.61
C LEU A 2 -10.42 -11.45 31.00
N GLU A 3 -9.49 -12.29 31.44
CA GLU A 3 -8.16 -12.42 30.86
C GLU A 3 -8.33 -12.86 29.41
N ARG A 4 -7.97 -11.98 28.47
CA ARG A 4 -7.83 -12.35 27.06
C ARG A 4 -6.59 -13.24 26.96
N GLU A 5 -6.77 -14.54 27.08
CA GLU A 5 -5.77 -15.49 26.61
C GLU A 5 -5.59 -15.24 25.11
N THR A 6 -4.43 -14.72 24.73
CA THR A 6 -4.02 -14.70 23.32
C THR A 6 -3.78 -16.15 22.92
N GLU A 7 -4.79 -16.82 22.39
CA GLU A 7 -4.60 -18.08 21.68
C GLU A 7 -3.54 -17.84 20.60
N LYS A 8 -2.32 -18.34 20.82
CA LYS A 8 -1.30 -18.41 19.77
C LYS A 8 -1.76 -19.48 18.79
N SER A 9 -2.57 -19.08 17.81
CA SER A 9 -2.96 -19.94 16.69
C SER A 9 -1.67 -20.47 16.02
N GLN A 10 -1.60 -21.78 15.80
CA GLN A 10 -0.43 -22.37 15.14
C GLN A 10 -0.25 -21.77 13.74
N ILE A 11 0.97 -21.30 13.45
CA ILE A 11 1.30 -20.75 12.13
C ILE A 11 1.46 -21.90 11.14
N LEU A 12 0.63 -21.92 10.10
CA LEU A 12 0.74 -22.87 9.00
C LEU A 12 1.80 -22.38 8.01
N VAL A 13 3.04 -22.87 8.16
CA VAL A 13 4.22 -22.43 7.39
C VAL A 13 3.98 -22.48 5.87
N ASN A 14 3.36 -23.56 5.38
CA ASN A 14 3.05 -23.70 3.95
C ASN A 14 2.09 -22.61 3.45
N GLN A 15 1.12 -22.19 4.26
CA GLN A 15 0.20 -21.11 3.89
C GLN A 15 0.94 -19.76 3.82
N GLN A 16 1.88 -19.52 4.72
CA GLN A 16 2.70 -18.30 4.69
C GLN A 16 3.57 -18.21 3.43
N ILE A 17 4.20 -19.32 3.02
CA ILE A 17 5.02 -19.37 1.81
C ILE A 17 4.17 -19.04 0.57
N THR A 18 2.96 -19.62 0.47
CA THR A 18 2.06 -19.34 -0.66
C THR A 18 1.42 -17.95 -0.61
N ALA A 19 1.20 -17.41 0.58
CA ALA A 19 0.56 -16.12 0.77
C ALA A 19 1.54 -14.94 0.60
N PHE A 20 2.85 -15.17 0.76
CA PHE A 20 3.83 -14.10 0.71
C PHE A 20 3.88 -13.38 -0.65
N PRO A 21 4.05 -14.07 -1.81
CA PRO A 21 4.13 -13.39 -3.10
C PRO A 21 2.94 -12.48 -3.42
N PRO A 22 1.66 -12.92 -3.31
CA PRO A 22 0.53 -12.05 -3.62
C PRO A 22 0.39 -10.89 -2.61
N ASN A 23 0.62 -11.14 -1.32
CA ASN A 23 0.53 -10.08 -0.31
C ASN A 23 1.62 -9.02 -0.51
N PHE A 24 2.81 -9.43 -0.92
CA PHE A 24 3.91 -8.53 -1.22
C PHE A 24 3.56 -7.58 -2.36
N ILE A 25 3.07 -8.10 -3.49
CA ILE A 25 2.66 -7.26 -4.63
C ILE A 25 1.52 -6.32 -4.25
N HIS A 26 0.49 -6.81 -3.56
CA HIS A 26 -0.64 -5.97 -3.12
C HIS A 26 -0.21 -4.79 -2.24
N SER A 27 0.87 -4.94 -1.48
CA SER A 27 1.40 -3.84 -0.68
C SER A 27 2.16 -2.80 -1.49
N LEU A 28 2.80 -3.22 -2.57
CA LEU A 28 3.46 -2.29 -3.49
C LEU A 28 2.41 -1.47 -4.23
N ASP A 29 1.33 -2.12 -4.69
CA ASP A 29 0.19 -1.45 -5.31
C ASP A 29 -0.45 -0.44 -4.34
N SER A 30 -0.65 -0.85 -3.08
CA SER A 30 -1.15 0.01 -2.01
C SER A 30 -0.23 1.20 -1.72
N SER A 31 1.09 0.97 -1.71
CA SER A 31 2.10 2.00 -1.51
C SER A 31 2.10 3.00 -2.65
N HIS A 32 2.06 2.51 -3.89
CA HIS A 32 1.99 3.33 -5.09
C HIS A 32 0.73 4.18 -5.12
N MET A 33 -0.43 3.60 -4.79
CA MET A 33 -1.70 4.32 -4.70
C MET A 33 -1.62 5.45 -3.65
N MET A 34 -1.06 5.19 -2.47
CA MET A 34 -0.92 6.19 -1.42
C MET A 34 0.06 7.30 -1.81
N MET A 35 1.20 6.96 -2.41
CA MET A 35 2.17 7.94 -2.93
C MET A 35 1.52 8.84 -4.00
N THR A 36 0.72 8.25 -4.88
CA THR A 36 -0.03 8.97 -5.93
C THR A 36 -1.08 9.88 -5.30
N ALA A 37 -1.89 9.39 -4.35
CA ALA A 37 -2.91 10.19 -3.65
C ALA A 37 -2.30 11.42 -2.95
N LEU A 38 -1.17 11.25 -2.26
CA LEU A 38 -0.46 12.34 -1.60
C LEU A 38 0.08 13.37 -2.60
N ALA A 39 0.58 12.91 -3.76
CA ALA A 39 1.09 13.78 -4.81
C ALA A 39 -0.04 14.55 -5.51
N CYS A 40 -1.15 13.88 -5.84
CA CYS A 40 -2.36 14.50 -6.38
C CYS A 40 -2.89 15.58 -5.43
N ARG A 41 -2.97 15.30 -4.11
CA ARG A 41 -3.38 16.29 -3.12
C ARG A 41 -2.45 17.51 -3.09
N LYS A 42 -1.14 17.32 -3.20
CA LYS A 42 -0.16 18.44 -3.27
C LYS A 42 -0.29 19.25 -4.55
N ALA A 43 -0.68 18.62 -5.66
CA ALA A 43 -0.95 19.26 -6.93
C ALA A 43 -2.36 19.88 -7.02
N GLY A 44 -3.19 19.72 -5.98
CA GLY A 44 -4.55 20.29 -5.93
C GLY A 44 -5.61 19.45 -6.66
N LEU A 45 -5.32 18.20 -7.01
CA LEU A 45 -6.24 17.29 -7.69
C LEU A 45 -7.11 16.55 -6.66
N ASN A 46 -8.39 16.39 -6.99
CA ASN A 46 -9.27 15.46 -6.28
C ASN A 46 -8.94 14.04 -6.72
N PHE A 47 -8.57 13.18 -5.78
CA PHE A 47 -8.17 11.80 -6.05
C PHE A 47 -9.05 10.83 -5.26
N ALA A 48 -9.53 9.77 -5.91
CA ALA A 48 -10.15 8.62 -5.28
C ALA A 48 -9.51 7.34 -5.80
N GLY A 49 -9.08 6.46 -4.90
CA GLY A 49 -8.46 5.18 -5.25
C GLY A 49 -9.34 4.01 -4.80
N VAL A 50 -9.67 3.11 -5.72
CA VAL A 50 -10.35 1.85 -5.42
C VAL A 50 -9.49 0.72 -5.96
N HIS A 51 -8.75 0.04 -5.08
CA HIS A 51 -7.77 -0.97 -5.45
C HIS A 51 -6.73 -0.44 -6.46
N ASP A 52 -6.77 -0.92 -7.70
CA ASP A 52 -5.89 -0.55 -8.82
C ASP A 52 -6.45 0.62 -9.64
N SER A 53 -7.67 1.07 -9.33
CA SER A 53 -8.36 2.10 -10.07
C SER A 53 -8.17 3.48 -9.42
N CYS A 54 -7.52 4.39 -10.14
CA CYS A 54 -7.31 5.78 -9.73
C CYS A 54 -8.27 6.72 -10.47
N TRP A 55 -9.08 7.46 -9.73
CA TRP A 55 -10.13 8.35 -10.25
C TRP A 55 -9.85 9.81 -9.90
N THR A 56 -10.20 10.71 -10.81
CA THR A 56 -10.12 12.17 -10.64
C THR A 56 -11.17 12.87 -11.53
N HIS A 57 -11.26 14.20 -11.50
CA HIS A 57 -12.10 14.94 -12.43
C HIS A 57 -11.57 14.82 -13.86
N ALA A 58 -12.45 14.80 -14.85
CA ALA A 58 -12.08 14.59 -16.25
C ALA A 58 -11.04 15.59 -16.80
N CYS A 59 -11.05 16.83 -16.28
CA CYS A 59 -10.07 17.87 -16.66
C CYS A 59 -8.65 17.60 -16.14
N ASP A 60 -8.52 16.78 -15.10
CA ASP A 60 -7.26 16.55 -14.38
C ASP A 60 -6.62 15.20 -14.72
N VAL A 61 -7.27 14.40 -15.57
CA VAL A 61 -6.84 13.03 -15.92
C VAL A 61 -5.42 12.99 -16.49
N ASP A 62 -5.07 13.95 -17.36
CA ASP A 62 -3.74 14.00 -17.96
C ASP A 62 -2.64 14.25 -16.92
N GLU A 63 -2.91 15.17 -15.98
CA GLU A 63 -1.98 15.50 -14.91
C GLU A 63 -1.89 14.37 -13.88
N MET A 64 -3.01 13.74 -13.52
CA MET A 64 -3.02 12.55 -12.67
C MET A 64 -2.21 11.42 -13.31
N ASN A 65 -2.35 11.19 -14.62
CA ASN A 65 -1.61 10.14 -15.33
C ASN A 65 -0.10 10.41 -15.32
N ARG A 66 0.32 11.67 -15.40
CA ARG A 66 1.73 12.06 -15.25
C ARG A 66 2.23 11.71 -13.85
N ILE A 67 1.52 12.14 -12.81
CA ILE A 67 1.87 11.88 -11.40
C ILE A 67 1.92 10.37 -11.13
N LEU A 68 0.95 9.60 -11.63
CA LEU A 68 0.87 8.16 -11.41
C LEU A 68 2.11 7.44 -11.95
N ARG A 69 2.57 7.79 -13.17
CA ARG A 69 3.79 7.23 -13.77
C ARG A 69 5.05 7.66 -13.05
N GLU A 70 5.13 8.92 -12.61
CA GLU A 70 6.26 9.43 -11.82
C GLU A 70 6.40 8.68 -10.50
N LYS A 71 5.29 8.47 -9.78
CA LYS A 71 5.31 7.73 -8.51
C LYS A 71 5.58 6.24 -8.70
N PHE A 72 5.22 5.68 -9.86
CA PHE A 72 5.59 4.31 -10.21
C PHE A 72 7.11 4.18 -10.35
N ILE A 73 7.72 5.07 -11.13
CA ILE A 73 9.18 5.09 -11.32
C ILE A 73 9.88 5.30 -9.97
N GLU A 74 9.47 6.30 -9.20
CA GLU A 74 10.05 6.61 -7.88
C GLU A 74 10.00 5.42 -6.91
N LEU A 75 8.88 4.67 -6.91
CA LEU A 75 8.74 3.47 -6.08
C LEU A 75 9.73 2.38 -6.51
N TYR A 76 9.78 2.08 -7.81
CA TYR A 76 10.59 0.97 -8.35
C TYR A 76 12.07 1.31 -8.58
N GLU A 77 12.46 2.58 -8.52
CA GLU A 77 13.87 3.00 -8.48
C GLU A 77 14.56 2.62 -7.17
N GLN A 78 13.80 2.38 -6.09
CA GLN A 78 14.35 1.89 -4.84
C GLN A 78 14.77 0.42 -4.96
N PRO A 79 15.82 -0.03 -4.26
CA PRO A 79 16.24 -1.42 -4.26
C PRO A 79 15.31 -2.28 -3.36
N ILE A 80 14.03 -2.37 -3.72
CA ILE A 80 12.95 -2.97 -2.93
C ILE A 80 13.30 -4.41 -2.52
N LEU A 81 13.77 -5.23 -3.45
CA LEU A 81 14.11 -6.63 -3.18
C LEU A 81 15.32 -6.77 -2.23
N GLU A 82 16.32 -5.88 -2.37
CA GLU A 82 17.46 -5.86 -1.46
C GLU A 82 17.04 -5.39 -0.07
N ASN A 83 16.12 -4.43 0.00
CA ASN A 83 15.58 -3.96 1.27
C ASN A 83 14.82 -5.08 1.97
N VAL A 84 13.95 -5.82 1.27
CA VAL A 84 13.20 -6.95 1.84
C VAL A 84 14.13 -8.09 2.30
N THR A 85 15.21 -8.36 1.58
CA THR A 85 16.16 -9.43 1.92
C THR A 85 17.16 -9.04 3.01
N ARG A 86 17.61 -7.78 3.04
CA ARG A 86 18.51 -7.23 4.08
C ARG A 86 17.77 -6.96 5.37
N SER A 87 16.50 -6.61 5.27
CA SER A 87 15.70 -6.31 6.43
C SER A 87 15.20 -7.59 7.07
N GLU A 88 15.65 -7.85 8.30
CA GLU A 88 14.81 -8.39 9.37
C GLU A 88 13.67 -7.39 9.69
N ALA A 89 13.13 -6.63 8.72
CA ALA A 89 12.16 -5.58 8.99
C ALA A 89 10.86 -6.25 9.40
N PRO A 90 10.31 -5.85 10.55
CA PRO A 90 9.12 -6.49 11.04
C PRO A 90 7.99 -6.14 10.08
N ILE A 91 7.23 -7.18 9.71
CA ILE A 91 5.95 -7.16 8.98
C ILE A 91 4.96 -6.12 9.58
N HIS A 92 5.26 -5.61 10.79
CA HIS A 92 4.63 -4.46 11.43
C HIS A 92 4.52 -3.20 10.55
N CYS A 93 5.52 -2.86 9.74
CA CYS A 93 5.43 -1.64 8.89
C CYS A 93 4.32 -1.78 7.83
N PHE A 94 4.11 -3.01 7.37
CA PHE A 94 3.09 -3.40 6.40
C PHE A 94 1.66 -3.26 6.95
N CYS A 95 1.45 -3.61 8.22
CA CYS A 95 0.13 -3.60 8.86
C CYS A 95 -0.35 -2.17 9.19
N SER A 96 0.57 -1.28 9.64
CA SER A 96 0.24 0.13 9.87
C SER A 96 -0.13 0.87 8.59
N PHE A 97 0.43 0.46 7.45
CA PHE A 97 0.12 1.04 6.15
C PHE A 97 -1.29 0.66 5.66
N LEU A 98 -1.68 -0.62 5.81
CA LEU A 98 -3.03 -1.10 5.49
C LEU A 98 -4.13 -0.46 6.36
N LEU A 99 -3.86 -0.27 7.66
CA LEU A 99 -4.79 0.44 8.57
C LEU A 99 -5.00 1.92 8.19
N SER A 100 -3.97 2.58 7.65
CA SER A 100 -4.10 3.96 7.16
C SER A 100 -4.90 4.06 5.87
N ILE A 101 -4.80 3.05 4.99
CA ILE A 101 -5.56 3.00 3.73
C ILE A 101 -7.05 2.77 3.98
N THR A 102 -7.42 1.89 4.93
CA THR A 102 -8.84 1.71 5.30
C THR A 102 -9.42 2.97 5.95
N TYR A 103 -8.64 3.66 6.79
CA TYR A 103 -9.09 4.89 7.46
C TYR A 103 -9.25 6.06 6.49
N CYS A 104 -8.45 6.14 5.42
CA CYS A 104 -8.56 7.18 4.41
C CYS A 104 -9.71 6.92 3.41
N MET A 105 -10.00 5.65 3.07
CA MET A 105 -11.14 5.31 2.19
C MET A 105 -12.52 5.49 2.84
N PHE A 106 -12.64 5.41 4.18
CA PHE A 106 -13.92 5.60 4.88
C PHE A 106 -14.22 7.05 5.32
N HIS A 107 -13.26 7.96 5.15
CA HIS A 107 -13.40 9.35 5.58
C HIS A 107 -13.16 10.32 4.40
N THR A 108 -13.97 10.18 3.35
CA THR A 108 -14.23 11.23 2.35
C THR A 108 -15.69 11.65 2.46
#